data_AF-A0A8B6G838-F1
#
_entry.id   AF-A0A8B6G838-F1
#
_cell.length_a   1.000
_cell.length_b   1.000
_cell.length_c   1.000
_cell.angle_alpha   90.00
_cell.angle_beta   90.00
_cell.angle_gamma   90.00
#
_symmetry.space_group_name_H-M   'P 1'
#
loop_
_entity.id
_entity.type
_entity.pdbx_description
1 polymer ?
#
loop_
_entity_poly.entity_id
_entity_poly.type
_entity_poly.pdbx_seq_one_letter_code
_entity_poly.pdbx_strand_id
1 'polypeptide(L)'
;MHFDELLNIVGEFGRFQKIRLFLICLFGAVCAFHAMNMVFVGAKPEYKCSVSNFNLSDSVYGNITEKEIRTFLLEQGSCEIYSSDDTIKLLSSGNYTLDQIRSNNISISTEKCDNWIYSREVYGPTIVTQFDLICDNDWLRSTSKTLYFFGRLLGAVIFGQLSDIFGRKPMLFVNLFLLLVAGCVASASPSFFVFIPFYILQGASQTGLFLVAYTMGTELVGPSYRLHAGFLVQSAYSVGFMTLSIVAYLIRDWRYIELAITLPVILFIPYY
;
A
#
# COMPACT_ATOMS: atom_id res chain seq x y z
N MET A 1 5.34 -47.40 -0.57
CA MET A 1 4.27 -46.98 0.34
C MET A 1 4.15 -45.47 0.20
N HIS A 2 3.08 -45.00 -0.43
CA HIS A 2 2.88 -43.56 -0.63
C HIS A 2 2.52 -42.89 0.71
N PHE A 3 2.87 -41.62 0.87
CA PHE A 3 2.61 -40.88 2.12
C PHE A 3 1.13 -40.89 2.52
N ASP A 4 0.24 -40.88 1.53
CA ASP A 4 -1.22 -40.97 1.70
C ASP A 4 -1.66 -42.30 2.33
N GLU A 5 -0.99 -43.41 2.00
CA GLU A 5 -1.29 -44.73 2.57
C GLU A 5 -0.89 -44.81 4.05
N LEU A 6 0.19 -44.12 4.44
CA LEU A 6 0.61 -43.99 5.83
C LEU A 6 -0.39 -43.17 6.66
N LEU A 7 -0.94 -42.08 6.09
CA LEU A 7 -1.94 -41.25 6.77
C LEU A 7 -3.25 -42.01 7.04
N ASN A 8 -3.63 -42.92 6.14
CA ASN A 8 -4.80 -43.79 6.34
C ASN A 8 -4.60 -44.77 7.51
N ILE A 9 -3.37 -45.16 7.81
CA ILE A 9 -3.04 -46.11 8.89
C ILE A 9 -2.87 -45.40 10.23
N VAL A 10 -2.21 -44.23 10.25
CA VAL A 10 -1.88 -43.48 11.48
C VAL A 10 -3.08 -42.63 11.97
N GLY A 11 -4.03 -42.34 11.08
CA GLY A 11 -5.23 -41.56 11.36
C GLY A 11 -5.22 -40.22 10.62
N GLU A 12 -6.25 -40.00 9.81
CA GLU A 12 -6.31 -38.91 8.83
C GLU A 12 -6.42 -37.49 9.45
N PHE A 13 -6.91 -37.37 10.69
CA PHE A 13 -7.17 -36.08 11.33
C PHE A 13 -7.09 -36.11 12.87
N GLY A 14 -5.93 -36.52 13.39
CA GLY A 14 -5.62 -36.56 14.81
C GLY A 14 -5.35 -35.17 15.44
N ARG A 15 -5.04 -35.16 16.75
CA ARG A 15 -4.77 -33.92 17.50
C ARG A 15 -3.58 -33.13 16.94
N PHE A 16 -2.53 -33.83 16.51
CA PHE A 16 -1.35 -33.19 15.93
C PHE A 16 -1.68 -32.46 14.62
N GLN A 17 -2.41 -33.12 13.70
CA GLN A 17 -2.85 -32.50 12.44
C GLN A 17 -3.75 -31.29 12.70
N LYS A 18 -4.68 -31.37 13.65
CA LYS A 18 -5.56 -30.25 14.03
C LYS A 18 -4.78 -29.05 14.55
N ILE A 19 -3.82 -29.26 15.45
CA ILE A 19 -2.98 -28.18 15.99
C ILE A 19 -2.17 -27.54 14.86
N ARG A 20 -1.52 -28.36 14.01
CA ARG A 20 -0.73 -27.85 12.88
C ARG A 20 -1.57 -27.06 11.88
N LEU A 21 -2.75 -27.56 11.53
CA LEU A 21 -3.67 -26.86 10.64
C LEU A 21 -4.14 -25.53 11.25
N PHE A 22 -4.48 -25.50 12.54
CA PHE A 22 -4.85 -24.26 13.22
C PHE A 22 -3.73 -23.22 13.19
N LEU A 23 -2.49 -23.64 13.43
CA LEU A 23 -1.32 -22.77 13.35
C LEU A 23 -1.10 -22.22 11.93
N ILE A 24 -1.32 -23.04 10.90
CA ILE A 24 -1.26 -22.62 9.49
C ILE A 24 -2.40 -21.64 9.16
N CYS A 25 -3.60 -21.82 9.72
CA CYS A 25 -4.71 -20.88 9.56
C CYS A 25 -4.40 -19.52 10.19
N LEU A 26 -3.87 -19.50 11.42
CA LEU A 26 -3.46 -18.26 12.09
C LEU A 26 -2.39 -17.52 11.28
N PHE A 27 -1.45 -18.28 10.75
CA PHE A 27 -0.42 -17.76 9.86
C PHE A 27 -0.98 -17.21 8.54
N GLY A 28 -1.89 -17.94 7.91
CA GLY A 28 -2.60 -17.51 6.70
C GLY A 28 -3.33 -16.18 6.93
N ALA A 29 -3.98 -16.00 8.07
CA ALA A 29 -4.64 -14.76 8.43
C ALA A 29 -3.66 -13.57 8.49
N VAL A 30 -2.48 -13.74 9.09
CA VAL A 30 -1.44 -12.69 9.15
C VAL A 30 -0.86 -12.40 7.77
N CYS A 31 -0.60 -13.44 6.96
CA CYS A 31 -0.13 -13.29 5.57
C CYS A 31 -1.12 -12.52 4.68
N ALA A 32 -2.41 -12.55 5.00
CA ALA A 32 -3.43 -11.80 4.25
C ALA A 32 -3.26 -10.28 4.38
N PHE A 33 -2.71 -9.79 5.49
CA PHE A 33 -2.51 -8.36 5.71
C PHE A 33 -1.67 -7.71 4.61
N HIS A 34 -0.61 -8.40 4.16
CA HIS A 34 0.27 -7.88 3.12
C HIS A 34 -0.40 -7.81 1.73
N ALA A 35 -1.29 -8.76 1.41
CA ALA A 35 -1.79 -8.91 0.05
C ALA A 35 -2.65 -7.75 -0.46
N MET A 36 -3.25 -6.95 0.44
CA MET A 36 -4.05 -5.77 0.10
C MET A 36 -3.61 -4.50 0.83
N ASN A 37 -2.44 -4.51 1.48
CA ASN A 37 -1.97 -3.35 2.25
C ASN A 37 -1.89 -2.06 1.42
N MET A 38 -1.60 -2.19 0.12
CA MET A 38 -1.49 -1.07 -0.81
C MET A 38 -2.77 -0.23 -0.93
N VAL A 39 -3.93 -0.79 -0.59
CA VAL A 39 -5.20 -0.04 -0.60
C VAL A 39 -5.19 1.06 0.46
N PHE A 40 -4.61 0.78 1.63
CA PHE A 40 -4.52 1.71 2.75
C PHE A 40 -3.27 2.58 2.65
N VAL A 41 -2.11 1.95 2.46
CA VAL A 41 -0.82 2.64 2.39
C VAL A 41 -0.73 3.55 1.18
N GLY A 42 -1.28 3.12 0.04
CA GLY A 42 -1.39 3.87 -1.20
C GLY A 42 -2.72 4.63 -1.35
N ALA A 43 -3.42 4.96 -0.26
CA ALA A 43 -4.58 5.83 -0.33
C ALA A 43 -4.18 7.23 -0.83
N LYS A 44 -5.03 7.84 -1.66
CA LYS A 44 -4.82 9.19 -2.17
C LYS A 44 -5.72 10.13 -1.35
N PRO A 45 -5.19 10.90 -0.38
CA PRO A 45 -5.99 11.88 0.33
C PRO A 45 -6.31 13.06 -0.57
N GLU A 46 -7.28 13.88 -0.15
CA GLU A 46 -7.49 15.19 -0.77
C GLU A 46 -6.25 16.06 -0.59
N TYR A 47 -5.92 16.83 -1.63
CA TYR A 47 -4.74 17.68 -1.65
C TYR A 47 -5.06 19.01 -2.32
N LYS A 48 -4.37 20.05 -1.87
CA LYS A 48 -4.46 21.40 -2.43
C LYS A 48 -3.06 21.89 -2.76
N CYS A 49 -2.93 22.68 -3.81
CA CYS A 49 -1.67 23.33 -4.12
C CYS A 49 -1.35 24.39 -3.05
N SER A 50 -0.08 24.47 -2.66
CA SER A 50 0.45 25.54 -1.83
C SER A 50 0.90 26.68 -2.73
N VAL A 51 0.16 27.79 -2.70
CA VAL A 51 0.53 29.00 -3.45
C VAL A 51 1.73 29.67 -2.78
N SER A 52 2.78 29.96 -3.55
CA SER A 52 3.96 30.69 -3.10
C SER A 52 3.59 32.08 -2.55
N ASN A 53 4.46 32.65 -1.73
CA ASN A 53 4.25 34.02 -1.27
C ASN A 53 4.54 34.99 -2.42
N PHE A 54 3.62 35.92 -2.64
CA PHE A 54 3.74 36.95 -3.66
C PHE A 54 3.68 38.34 -3.00
N ASN A 55 4.49 39.28 -3.49
CA ASN A 55 4.51 40.65 -2.97
C ASN A 55 3.45 41.47 -3.70
N LEU A 56 2.37 41.81 -2.98
CA LEU A 56 1.37 42.75 -3.48
C LEU A 56 1.81 44.18 -3.17
N SER A 57 1.72 45.08 -4.14
CA SER A 57 1.84 46.52 -3.90
C SER A 57 0.60 47.04 -3.17
N ASP A 58 0.76 48.00 -2.25
CA ASP A 58 -0.32 48.59 -1.43
C ASP A 58 -1.52 49.09 -2.25
N SER A 59 -1.32 49.44 -3.52
CA SER A 59 -2.37 49.83 -4.47
C SER A 59 -3.37 48.72 -4.81
N VAL A 60 -2.98 47.44 -4.71
CA VAL A 60 -3.83 46.28 -5.03
C VAL A 60 -4.70 45.87 -3.83
N TYR A 61 -4.22 46.12 -2.60
CA TYR A 61 -4.95 45.81 -1.37
C TYR A 61 -6.22 46.65 -1.16
N GLY A 62 -6.37 47.77 -1.88
CA GLY A 62 -7.46 48.72 -1.65
C GLY A 62 -8.88 48.15 -1.82
N ASN A 63 -9.05 47.09 -2.63
CA ASN A 63 -10.35 46.47 -2.90
C ASN A 63 -10.38 44.93 -2.75
N ILE A 64 -9.25 44.23 -2.65
CA ILE A 64 -9.19 42.76 -2.71
C ILE A 64 -8.28 42.21 -1.61
N THR A 65 -8.74 41.16 -0.94
CA THR A 65 -7.96 40.48 0.10
C THR A 65 -7.01 39.43 -0.49
N GLU A 66 -5.88 39.19 0.17
CA GLU A 66 -4.92 38.14 -0.22
C GLU A 66 -5.60 36.75 -0.31
N LYS A 67 -6.58 36.49 0.56
CA LYS A 67 -7.33 35.24 0.57
C LYS A 67 -8.17 35.04 -0.70
N GLU A 68 -8.75 36.10 -1.23
CA GLU A 68 -9.53 36.05 -2.48
C GLU A 68 -8.60 35.75 -3.67
N ILE A 69 -7.44 36.39 -3.73
CA ILE A 69 -6.43 36.12 -4.77
C ILE A 69 -5.96 34.66 -4.69
N ARG A 70 -5.59 34.18 -3.49
CA ARG A 70 -5.17 32.77 -3.31
C ARG A 70 -6.27 31.78 -3.71
N THR A 71 -7.53 32.10 -3.43
CA THR A 71 -8.66 31.26 -3.83
C THR A 71 -8.80 31.23 -5.34
N PHE A 72 -8.70 32.39 -6.00
CA PHE A 72 -8.76 32.49 -7.46
C PHE A 72 -7.64 31.69 -8.15
N LEU A 73 -6.40 31.78 -7.66
CA LEU A 73 -5.26 31.04 -8.24
C LEU A 73 -5.46 29.52 -8.22
N LEU A 74 -6.25 29.02 -7.27
CA LEU A 74 -6.56 27.60 -7.08
C LEU A 74 -7.81 27.13 -7.86
N GLU A 75 -8.50 28.01 -8.59
CA GLU A 75 -9.74 27.66 -9.33
C GLU A 75 -9.47 26.76 -10.54
N GLN A 76 -8.26 26.79 -11.11
CA GLN A 76 -7.89 25.99 -12.28
C GLN A 76 -7.81 24.48 -11.98
N GLY A 77 -7.41 24.09 -10.76
CA GLY A 77 -7.37 22.70 -10.35
C GLY A 77 -6.34 22.39 -9.26
N SER A 78 -6.14 21.10 -8.99
CA SER A 78 -5.23 20.61 -7.92
C SER A 78 -3.77 20.46 -8.37
N CYS A 79 -3.52 20.45 -9.68
CA CYS A 79 -2.20 20.19 -10.28
C CYS A 79 -1.61 21.39 -11.03
N GLU A 80 -2.47 22.30 -11.46
CA GLU A 80 -2.12 23.53 -12.15
C GLU A 80 -2.81 24.69 -11.43
N ILE A 81 -2.08 25.79 -11.28
CA ILE A 81 -2.59 27.04 -10.72
C ILE A 81 -2.45 28.15 -11.75
N TYR A 82 -3.25 29.20 -11.64
CA TYR A 82 -2.97 30.40 -12.43
C TYR A 82 -1.64 31.01 -12.00
N SER A 83 -0.89 31.56 -12.96
CA SER A 83 0.35 32.28 -12.67
C SER A 83 0.04 33.47 -11.76
N SER A 84 0.68 33.47 -10.60
CA SER A 84 0.53 34.56 -9.63
C SER A 84 1.02 35.89 -10.21
N ASP A 85 2.11 35.88 -10.97
CA ASP A 85 2.69 37.08 -11.57
C ASP A 85 1.78 37.70 -12.64
N ASP A 86 1.23 36.88 -13.53
CA ASP A 86 0.33 37.38 -14.58
C ASP A 86 -0.99 37.88 -13.99
N THR A 87 -1.50 37.20 -12.97
CA THR A 87 -2.69 37.64 -12.22
C THR A 87 -2.44 38.99 -11.55
N ILE A 88 -1.30 39.16 -10.88
CA ILE A 88 -0.95 40.42 -10.19
C ILE A 88 -0.69 41.55 -11.20
N LYS A 89 -0.07 41.28 -12.36
CA LYS A 89 0.07 42.28 -13.43
C LYS A 89 -1.27 42.78 -13.94
N LEU A 90 -2.24 41.88 -14.15
CA LEU A 90 -3.58 42.26 -14.58
C LEU A 90 -4.29 43.12 -13.53
N LEU A 91 -4.21 42.75 -12.25
CA LEU A 91 -4.83 43.50 -11.15
C LEU A 91 -4.16 44.86 -10.92
N SER A 92 -2.82 44.93 -10.96
CA SER A 92 -2.06 46.16 -10.79
C SER A 92 -2.22 47.15 -11.94
N SER A 93 -2.58 46.68 -13.14
CA SER A 93 -2.92 47.55 -14.27
C SER A 93 -4.22 48.34 -14.05
N GLY A 94 -5.03 47.98 -13.05
CA GLY A 94 -6.31 48.64 -12.75
C GLY A 94 -7.43 48.40 -13.77
N ASN A 95 -7.16 47.62 -14.82
CA ASN A 95 -8.09 47.41 -15.92
C ASN A 95 -9.13 46.31 -15.64
N TYR A 96 -8.85 45.40 -14.70
CA TYR A 96 -9.69 44.24 -14.45
C TYR A 96 -9.78 43.92 -12.95
N THR A 97 -10.98 43.52 -12.51
CA THR A 97 -11.25 42.89 -11.21
C THR A 97 -11.20 41.37 -11.32
N LEU A 98 -11.04 40.64 -10.21
CA LEU A 98 -11.05 39.16 -10.21
C LEU A 98 -12.31 38.58 -10.88
N ASP A 99 -13.48 39.17 -10.64
CA ASP A 99 -14.73 38.72 -11.25
C ASP A 99 -14.77 38.99 -12.77
N GLN A 100 -14.18 40.10 -13.24
CA GLN A 100 -14.06 40.38 -14.67
C GLN A 100 -13.08 39.45 -15.37
N ILE A 101 -11.99 39.07 -14.69
CA ILE A 101 -11.06 38.07 -15.20
C ILE A 101 -11.78 36.73 -15.35
N ARG A 102 -12.60 36.34 -14.36
CA ARG A 102 -13.42 35.13 -14.39
C ARG A 102 -14.48 35.18 -15.49
N SER A 103 -15.16 36.31 -15.69
CA SER A 103 -16.26 36.43 -16.65
C SER A 103 -15.81 36.60 -18.10
N ASN A 104 -14.68 37.25 -18.34
CA ASN A 104 -14.22 37.60 -19.68
C ASN A 104 -13.35 36.50 -20.32
N ASN A 105 -13.14 35.36 -19.65
CA ASN A 105 -12.23 34.28 -20.09
C ASN A 105 -10.87 34.83 -20.55
N ILE A 106 -10.31 35.76 -19.77
CA ILE A 106 -8.97 36.29 -20.06
C ILE A 106 -7.98 35.14 -19.89
N SER A 107 -7.20 34.85 -20.93
CA SER A 107 -6.23 33.75 -20.92
C SER A 107 -5.06 34.09 -19.99
N ILE A 108 -5.15 33.67 -18.73
CA ILE A 108 -4.04 33.69 -17.78
C ILE A 108 -3.19 32.44 -18.02
N SER A 109 -1.87 32.61 -18.00
CA SER A 109 -0.95 31.49 -18.08
C SER A 109 -1.12 30.57 -16.86
N THR A 110 -1.02 29.26 -17.07
CA THR A 110 -1.06 28.28 -15.99
C THR A 110 0.34 27.79 -15.67
N GLU A 111 0.62 27.64 -14.38
CA GLU A 111 1.87 27.12 -13.86
C GLU A 111 1.62 25.80 -13.13
N LYS A 112 2.61 24.91 -13.18
CA LYS A 112 2.55 23.66 -12.44
C LYS A 112 2.69 23.94 -10.95
N CYS A 113 1.94 23.21 -10.14
CA CYS A 113 2.08 23.29 -8.70
C CYS A 113 3.38 22.60 -8.25
N ASP A 114 4.21 23.31 -7.48
CA ASP A 114 5.47 22.76 -6.96
C ASP A 114 5.32 22.11 -5.57
N ASN A 115 4.38 22.59 -4.76
CA ASN A 115 4.22 22.16 -3.36
C ASN A 115 2.77 21.87 -3.04
N TRP A 116 2.49 20.79 -2.31
CA TRP A 116 1.13 20.38 -1.97
C TRP A 116 0.89 20.31 -0.46
N ILE A 117 -0.34 20.65 -0.08
CA ILE A 117 -0.87 20.49 1.27
C ILE A 117 -1.90 19.35 1.22
N TYR A 118 -1.59 18.27 1.90
CA TYR A 118 -2.44 17.09 1.98
C TYR A 118 -3.36 17.14 3.20
N SER A 119 -4.65 16.82 2.99
CA SER A 119 -5.61 16.68 4.08
C SER A 119 -5.28 15.47 4.95
N ARG A 120 -5.36 15.64 6.27
CA ARG A 120 -5.12 14.59 7.27
C ARG A 120 -6.38 14.15 8.03
N GLU A 121 -7.55 14.54 7.54
CA GLU A 121 -8.82 14.25 8.21
C GLU A 121 -9.11 12.74 8.24
N VAL A 122 -8.94 12.09 7.09
CA VAL A 122 -9.22 10.65 6.91
C VAL A 122 -7.96 9.80 7.05
N TYR A 123 -6.88 10.19 6.36
CA TYR A 123 -5.64 9.42 6.30
C TYR A 123 -4.50 10.16 7.01
N GLY A 124 -3.59 9.41 7.60
CA GLY A 124 -2.31 9.95 8.06
C GLY A 124 -1.35 10.14 6.88
N PRO A 125 -0.04 10.22 7.15
CA PRO A 125 0.96 10.09 6.10
C PRO A 125 0.73 8.79 5.32
N THR A 126 0.76 8.87 4.00
CA THR A 126 0.68 7.75 3.05
C THR A 126 1.91 7.79 2.12
N ILE A 127 2.14 6.74 1.34
CA ILE A 127 3.21 6.78 0.31
C ILE A 127 2.92 7.86 -0.74
N VAL A 128 1.66 8.19 -0.97
CA VAL A 128 1.25 9.20 -1.94
C VAL A 128 1.66 10.59 -1.45
N THR A 129 1.43 10.88 -0.17
CA THR A 129 1.80 12.17 0.43
C THR A 129 3.28 12.30 0.75
N GLN A 130 4.00 11.17 0.86
CA GLN A 130 5.41 11.18 1.23
C GLN A 130 6.34 11.23 0.01
N PHE A 131 5.88 10.71 -1.14
CA PHE A 131 6.64 10.70 -2.38
C PHE A 131 5.98 11.51 -3.50
N ASP A 132 4.98 12.34 -3.15
CA ASP A 132 4.22 13.21 -4.07
C ASP A 132 3.75 12.49 -5.34
N LEU A 133 3.09 11.34 -5.15
CA LEU A 133 2.59 10.47 -6.23
C LEU A 133 1.23 10.95 -6.76
N ILE A 134 1.16 12.23 -7.12
CA ILE A 134 -0.03 12.89 -7.66
C ILE A 134 0.31 13.59 -8.98
N CYS A 135 -0.71 14.08 -9.70
CA CYS A 135 -0.54 14.81 -10.95
C CYS A 135 0.31 14.01 -11.97
N ASP A 136 1.43 14.55 -12.42
CA ASP A 136 2.35 13.88 -13.36
C ASP A 136 2.89 12.54 -12.84
N ASN A 137 2.93 12.35 -11.53
CA ASN A 137 3.41 11.14 -10.87
C ASN A 137 2.29 10.19 -10.41
N ASP A 138 1.02 10.48 -10.70
CA ASP A 138 -0.13 9.66 -10.26
C ASP A 138 -0.05 8.22 -10.82
N TRP A 139 0.52 8.04 -12.01
CA TRP A 139 0.72 6.73 -12.63
C TRP A 139 1.63 5.82 -11.81
N LEU A 140 2.62 6.35 -11.08
CA LEU A 140 3.55 5.58 -10.24
C LEU A 140 2.81 4.82 -9.15
N ARG A 141 1.76 5.41 -8.58
CA ARG A 141 0.89 4.78 -7.58
C ARG A 141 0.20 3.53 -8.14
N SER A 142 -0.34 3.63 -9.36
CA SER A 142 -0.99 2.49 -10.04
C SER A 142 0.04 1.41 -10.38
N THR A 143 1.17 1.81 -10.95
CA THR A 143 2.29 0.92 -11.29
C THR A 143 2.81 0.18 -10.07
N SER A 144 2.86 0.82 -8.90
CA SER A 144 3.28 0.17 -7.65
C SER A 144 2.41 -1.03 -7.28
N LYS A 145 1.08 -0.92 -7.45
CA LYS A 145 0.15 -2.04 -7.25
C LYS A 145 0.45 -3.17 -8.23
N THR A 146 0.62 -2.83 -9.51
CA THR A 146 0.92 -3.81 -10.56
C THR A 146 2.25 -4.53 -10.29
N LEU A 147 3.29 -3.80 -9.89
CA LEU A 147 4.60 -4.36 -9.55
C LEU A 147 4.54 -5.27 -8.34
N TYR A 148 3.72 -4.95 -7.33
CA TYR A 148 3.47 -5.85 -6.21
C TYR A 148 2.88 -7.19 -6.66
N PHE A 149 1.82 -7.17 -7.48
CA PHE A 149 1.22 -8.38 -8.02
C PHE A 149 2.14 -9.14 -8.99
N PHE A 150 2.98 -8.42 -9.72
CA PHE A 150 4.03 -9.03 -10.53
C PHE A 150 5.04 -9.78 -9.66
N GLY A 151 5.48 -9.17 -8.55
CA GLY A 151 6.29 -9.84 -7.53
C GLY A 151 5.61 -11.10 -7.00
N ARG A 152 4.32 -11.03 -6.67
CA ARG A 152 3.52 -12.19 -6.24
C ARG A 152 3.54 -13.33 -7.27
N LEU A 153 3.37 -13.02 -8.54
CA LEU A 153 3.43 -14.00 -9.63
C LEU A 153 4.79 -14.69 -9.69
N LEU A 154 5.88 -13.91 -9.66
CA LEU A 154 7.24 -14.46 -9.66
C LEU A 154 7.48 -15.33 -8.41
N GLY A 155 7.02 -14.87 -7.24
CA GLY A 155 7.13 -15.61 -5.99
C GLY A 155 6.40 -16.94 -6.03
N ALA A 156 5.19 -17.00 -6.60
CA ALA A 156 4.44 -18.25 -6.75
C ALA A 156 5.21 -19.30 -7.56
N VAL A 157 5.79 -18.89 -8.69
CA VAL A 157 6.53 -19.79 -9.59
C VAL A 157 7.85 -20.22 -8.95
N ILE A 158 8.64 -19.26 -8.46
CA ILE A 158 9.99 -19.50 -7.94
C ILE A 158 9.91 -20.27 -6.61
N PHE A 159 9.22 -19.72 -5.61
CA PHE A 159 9.21 -20.34 -4.28
C PHE A 159 8.33 -21.59 -4.22
N GLY A 160 7.32 -21.71 -5.07
CA GLY A 160 6.58 -22.95 -5.27
C GLY A 160 7.53 -24.09 -5.68
N GLN A 161 8.24 -23.91 -6.79
CA GLN A 161 9.16 -24.93 -7.31
C GLN A 161 10.34 -25.20 -6.36
N LEU A 162 10.93 -24.15 -5.77
CA LEU A 162 12.03 -24.31 -4.82
C LEU A 162 11.59 -25.08 -3.57
N SER A 163 10.34 -24.94 -3.13
CA SER A 163 9.81 -25.69 -2.00
C SER A 163 9.57 -27.16 -2.27
N ASP A 164 9.36 -27.55 -3.53
CA ASP A 164 9.31 -28.96 -3.92
C ASP A 164 10.72 -29.58 -3.96
N ILE A 165 11.76 -28.79 -4.30
CA ILE A 165 13.15 -29.25 -4.42
C ILE A 165 13.88 -29.29 -3.07
N PHE A 166 13.87 -28.17 -2.34
CA PHE A 166 14.60 -28.00 -1.07
C PHE A 166 13.76 -28.37 0.15
N GLY A 167 12.47 -28.67 -0.05
CA GLY A 167 11.51 -29.00 1.00
C GLY A 167 10.73 -27.80 1.52
N ARG A 168 9.51 -28.08 1.99
CA ARG A 168 8.55 -27.07 2.45
C ARG A 168 9.04 -26.29 3.68
N LYS A 169 9.52 -26.97 4.72
CA LYS A 169 9.92 -26.35 5.99
C LYS A 169 11.09 -25.35 5.83
N PRO A 170 12.23 -25.67 5.18
CA PRO A 170 13.30 -24.70 4.95
C PRO A 170 12.85 -23.50 4.11
N MET A 171 12.05 -23.73 3.07
CA MET A 171 11.57 -22.65 2.20
C MET A 171 10.53 -21.75 2.87
N LEU A 172 9.77 -22.28 3.82
CA LEU A 172 8.90 -21.46 4.68
C LEU A 172 9.72 -20.46 5.49
N PHE A 173 10.83 -20.89 6.12
CA PHE A 173 11.71 -19.99 6.89
C PHE A 173 12.41 -18.94 6.02
N VAL A 174 12.88 -19.31 4.83
CA VAL A 174 13.51 -18.37 3.90
C VAL A 174 12.51 -17.30 3.47
N ASN A 175 11.30 -17.69 3.07
CA ASN A 175 10.25 -16.74 2.70
C ASN A 175 9.85 -15.85 3.88
N LEU A 176 9.81 -16.39 5.10
CA LEU A 176 9.52 -15.65 6.32
C LEU A 176 10.59 -14.58 6.58
N PHE A 177 11.86 -14.95 6.47
CA PHE A 177 12.98 -14.03 6.63
C PHE A 177 12.96 -12.93 5.55
N LEU A 178 12.76 -13.31 4.28
CA LEU A 178 12.68 -12.35 3.18
C LEU A 178 11.50 -11.39 3.35
N LEU A 179 10.33 -11.88 3.79
CA LEU A 179 9.16 -11.04 4.06
C LEU A 179 9.44 -10.03 5.19
N LEU A 180 10.09 -10.48 6.26
CA LEU A 180 10.46 -9.64 7.40
C LEU A 180 11.42 -8.53 6.98
N VAL A 181 12.50 -8.88 6.27
CA VAL A 181 13.49 -7.91 5.78
C VAL A 181 12.84 -6.95 4.79
N ALA A 182 12.09 -7.46 3.82
CA ALA A 182 11.43 -6.64 2.81
C ALA A 182 10.42 -5.66 3.41
N GLY A 183 9.58 -6.10 4.35
CA GLY A 183 8.60 -5.24 5.02
C GLY A 183 9.24 -4.17 5.92
N CYS A 184 10.26 -4.53 6.69
CA CYS A 184 10.99 -3.57 7.53
C CYS A 184 11.71 -2.50 6.68
N VAL A 185 12.38 -2.91 5.60
CA VAL A 185 13.07 -1.97 4.72
C VAL A 185 12.08 -1.12 3.91
N ALA A 186 10.98 -1.70 3.44
CA ALA A 186 9.91 -0.95 2.77
C ALA A 186 9.33 0.13 3.72
N SER A 187 9.07 -0.21 4.98
CA SER A 187 8.62 0.75 6.00
C SER A 187 9.64 1.85 6.29
N ALA A 188 10.94 1.55 6.27
CA ALA A 188 12.02 2.50 6.55
C ALA A 188 12.48 3.25 5.29
N SER A 189 11.90 2.97 4.12
CA SER A 189 12.37 3.51 2.85
C SER A 189 12.32 5.06 2.82
N PRO A 190 13.42 5.74 2.46
CA PRO A 190 13.46 7.21 2.39
C PRO A 190 12.95 7.74 1.05
N SER A 191 12.92 6.91 0.00
CA SER A 191 12.52 7.30 -1.35
C SER A 191 11.72 6.20 -2.03
N PHE A 192 10.93 6.60 -3.03
CA PHE A 192 10.12 5.69 -3.84
C PHE A 192 10.96 4.63 -4.57
N PHE A 193 12.17 4.99 -5.03
CA PHE A 193 13.09 4.07 -5.70
C PHE A 193 13.62 2.96 -4.80
N VAL A 194 13.73 3.22 -3.49
CA VAL A 194 14.06 2.17 -2.51
C VAL A 194 12.81 1.37 -2.17
N PHE A 195 11.66 2.03 -2.00
CA PHE A 195 10.40 1.37 -1.67
C PHE A 195 10.03 0.25 -2.66
N ILE A 196 10.05 0.54 -3.97
CA ILE A 196 9.48 -0.36 -4.98
C ILE A 196 10.15 -1.73 -5.09
N PRO A 197 11.49 -1.86 -5.19
CA PRO A 197 12.14 -3.17 -5.25
C PRO A 197 11.83 -4.04 -4.03
N PHE A 198 11.86 -3.46 -2.82
CA PHE A 198 11.50 -4.19 -1.60
C PHE A 198 10.01 -4.52 -1.55
N TYR A 199 9.16 -3.68 -2.13
CA TYR A 199 7.73 -3.97 -2.25
C TYR A 199 7.44 -5.14 -3.21
N ILE A 200 8.15 -5.23 -4.33
CA ILE A 200 8.10 -6.38 -5.24
C ILE A 200 8.56 -7.65 -4.51
N LEU A 201 9.69 -7.56 -3.80
CA LEU A 201 10.23 -8.68 -3.01
C LEU A 201 9.24 -9.12 -1.93
N GLN A 202 8.60 -8.16 -1.25
CA GLN A 202 7.57 -8.45 -0.26
C GLN A 202 6.40 -9.22 -0.87
N GLY A 203 5.91 -8.82 -2.04
CA GLY A 203 4.86 -9.55 -2.77
C GLY A 203 5.30 -10.97 -3.13
N ALA A 204 6.53 -11.14 -3.61
CA ALA A 204 7.09 -12.45 -3.94
C ALA A 204 7.16 -13.36 -2.71
N SER A 205 7.74 -12.87 -1.62
CA SER A 205 7.85 -13.60 -0.36
C SER A 205 6.50 -13.90 0.26
N GLN A 206 5.54 -12.96 0.24
CA GLN A 206 4.19 -13.16 0.76
C GLN A 206 3.50 -14.35 0.06
N THR A 207 3.57 -14.39 -1.26
CA THR A 207 2.93 -15.46 -2.04
C THR A 207 3.64 -16.79 -1.88
N GLY A 208 4.98 -16.79 -1.92
CA GLY A 208 5.78 -17.98 -1.66
C GLY A 208 5.48 -18.57 -0.28
N LEU A 209 5.42 -17.71 0.74
CA LEU A 209 5.12 -18.09 2.11
C LEU A 209 3.73 -18.71 2.26
N PHE A 210 2.71 -18.07 1.69
CA PHE A 210 1.34 -18.59 1.70
C PHE A 210 1.21 -19.92 0.97
N LEU A 211 1.79 -20.05 -0.22
CA LEU A 211 1.70 -21.27 -1.02
C LEU A 211 2.34 -22.45 -0.29
N VAL A 212 3.55 -22.27 0.25
CA VAL A 212 4.27 -23.32 0.99
C VAL A 212 3.54 -23.72 2.27
N ALA A 213 2.97 -22.75 3.00
CA ALA A 213 2.19 -23.04 4.19
C ALA A 213 0.88 -23.77 3.86
N TYR A 214 0.19 -23.36 2.80
CA TYR A 214 -1.03 -24.00 2.32
C TYR A 214 -0.79 -25.46 1.91
N THR A 215 0.22 -25.71 1.07
CA THR A 215 0.56 -27.08 0.63
C THR A 215 0.94 -27.95 1.82
N MET A 216 1.79 -27.46 2.73
CA MET A 216 2.15 -28.17 3.95
C MET A 216 0.93 -28.51 4.82
N GLY A 217 -0.06 -27.61 4.93
CA GLY A 217 -1.28 -27.86 5.68
C GLY A 217 -2.15 -28.96 5.05
N THR A 218 -2.24 -28.99 3.72
CA THR A 218 -3.00 -30.01 2.99
C THR A 218 -2.29 -31.36 2.91
N GLU A 219 -0.95 -31.37 2.91
CA GLU A 219 -0.14 -32.58 2.95
C GLU A 219 -0.29 -33.27 4.32
N LEU A 220 -0.32 -32.51 5.42
CA LEU A 220 -0.41 -33.06 6.78
C LEU A 220 -1.74 -33.74 7.13
N VAL A 221 -2.80 -33.51 6.37
CA VAL A 221 -4.12 -34.11 6.58
C VAL A 221 -4.38 -35.24 5.60
N GLY A 222 -5.14 -36.25 6.03
CA GLY A 222 -5.52 -37.37 5.16
C GLY A 222 -6.37 -36.91 3.96
N PRO A 223 -6.41 -37.70 2.87
CA PRO A 223 -7.06 -37.34 1.62
C PRO A 223 -8.51 -36.85 1.77
N SER A 224 -9.27 -37.50 2.66
CA SER A 224 -10.69 -37.19 2.93
C SER A 224 -10.91 -35.79 3.52
N TYR A 225 -9.92 -35.24 4.23
CA TYR A 225 -10.03 -33.95 4.93
C TYR A 225 -9.32 -32.80 4.21
N ARG A 226 -8.63 -33.06 3.09
CA ARG A 226 -7.86 -32.05 2.34
C ARG A 226 -8.71 -30.86 1.90
N LEU A 227 -9.91 -31.12 1.40
CA LEU A 227 -10.82 -30.06 0.96
C LEU A 227 -11.24 -29.16 2.14
N HIS A 228 -11.57 -29.76 3.29
CA HIS A 228 -11.91 -29.00 4.49
C HIS A 228 -10.74 -28.19 5.02
N ALA A 229 -9.53 -28.75 5.03
CA ALA A 229 -8.32 -28.04 5.44
C ALA A 229 -8.04 -26.84 4.53
N GLY A 230 -8.12 -27.02 3.20
CA GLY A 230 -7.95 -25.93 2.25
C GLY A 230 -8.99 -24.83 2.42
N PHE A 231 -10.26 -25.20 2.60
CA PHE A 231 -11.35 -24.26 2.87
C PHE A 231 -11.13 -23.47 4.16
N LEU A 232 -10.68 -24.12 5.24
CA LEU A 232 -10.39 -23.46 6.51
C LEU A 232 -9.24 -22.45 6.39
N VAL A 233 -8.17 -22.80 5.69
CA VAL A 233 -7.04 -21.88 5.47
C VAL A 233 -7.48 -20.65 4.66
N GLN A 234 -8.27 -20.84 3.61
CA GLN A 234 -8.80 -19.71 2.83
C GLN A 234 -9.80 -18.86 3.63
N SER A 235 -10.64 -19.48 4.45
CA SER A 235 -11.56 -18.75 5.34
C SER A 235 -10.78 -17.89 6.34
N ALA A 236 -9.71 -18.43 6.93
CA ALA A 236 -8.84 -17.68 7.83
C ALA A 236 -8.13 -16.53 7.11
N TYR A 237 -7.70 -16.75 5.86
CA TYR A 237 -7.12 -15.70 5.01
C TYR A 237 -8.13 -14.55 4.77
N SER A 238 -9.40 -14.86 4.49
CA SER A 238 -10.47 -13.85 4.38
C SER A 238 -10.70 -13.08 5.67
N VAL A 239 -10.70 -13.74 6.84
CA VAL A 239 -10.81 -13.07 8.15
C VAL A 239 -9.62 -12.13 8.39
N GLY A 240 -8.40 -12.56 8.01
CA GLY A 240 -7.21 -11.72 8.02
C GLY A 240 -7.40 -10.45 7.18
N PHE A 241 -7.89 -10.57 5.95
CA PHE A 241 -8.19 -9.40 5.13
C PHE A 241 -9.17 -8.42 5.76
N MET A 242 -10.25 -8.91 6.38
CA MET A 242 -11.21 -8.04 7.05
C MET A 242 -10.56 -7.30 8.24
N THR A 243 -9.72 -8.01 8.98
CA THR A 243 -9.01 -7.47 10.15
C THR A 243 -8.01 -6.38 9.76
N LEU A 244 -7.39 -6.45 8.57
CA LEU A 244 -6.50 -5.40 8.07
C LEU A 244 -7.18 -4.02 8.03
N SER A 245 -8.48 -3.98 7.69
CA SER A 245 -9.24 -2.71 7.68
C SER A 245 -9.34 -2.08 9.07
N ILE A 246 -9.45 -2.92 10.12
CA ILE A 246 -9.46 -2.47 11.51
C ILE A 246 -8.08 -1.95 11.91
N VAL A 247 -7.01 -2.66 11.51
CA VAL A 247 -5.62 -2.21 11.76
C VAL A 247 -5.36 -0.86 11.12
N ALA A 248 -5.76 -0.68 9.85
CA ALA A 248 -5.61 0.59 9.12
C ALA A 248 -6.48 1.72 9.68
N TYR A 249 -7.59 1.41 10.35
CA TYR A 249 -8.40 2.41 11.06
C TYR A 249 -7.71 2.90 12.35
N LEU A 250 -7.08 1.99 13.10
CA LEU A 250 -6.38 2.29 14.35
C LEU A 250 -5.02 2.96 14.11
N ILE A 251 -4.28 2.52 13.09
CA ILE A 251 -2.96 3.03 12.73
C ILE A 251 -3.07 3.71 11.38
N ARG A 252 -2.89 5.03 11.33
CA ARG A 252 -3.12 5.83 10.12
C ARG A 252 -1.86 6.16 9.32
N ASP A 253 -0.69 5.98 9.92
CA ASP A 253 0.60 6.23 9.27
C ASP A 253 1.10 4.94 8.62
N TRP A 254 1.37 5.03 7.32
CA TRP A 254 1.69 3.88 6.49
C TRP A 254 2.92 3.10 6.94
N ARG A 255 3.93 3.76 7.53
CA ARG A 255 5.15 3.10 8.00
C ARG A 255 4.81 2.19 9.18
N TYR A 256 3.99 2.68 10.10
CA TYR A 256 3.55 1.89 11.24
C TYR A 256 2.57 0.79 10.84
N ILE A 257 1.71 1.00 9.84
CA ILE A 257 0.87 -0.08 9.29
C ILE A 257 1.78 -1.19 8.77
N GLU A 258 2.77 -0.85 7.94
CA GLU A 258 3.70 -1.82 7.36
C GLU A 258 4.46 -2.62 8.42
N LEU A 259 4.95 -1.97 9.48
CA LEU A 259 5.57 -2.66 10.61
C LEU A 259 4.58 -3.51 11.40
N ALA A 260 3.37 -3.01 11.65
CA ALA A 260 2.34 -3.70 12.43
C ALA A 260 1.88 -4.99 11.75
N ILE A 261 1.89 -5.05 10.41
CA ILE A 261 1.57 -6.27 9.67
C ILE A 261 2.77 -7.21 9.53
N THR A 262 3.99 -6.67 9.47
CA THR A 262 5.23 -7.43 9.27
C THR A 262 5.73 -8.10 10.55
N LEU A 263 5.74 -7.40 11.69
CA LEU A 263 6.32 -7.88 12.94
C LEU A 263 5.63 -9.12 13.55
N PRO A 264 4.29 -9.28 13.49
CA PRO A 264 3.63 -10.49 13.97
C PRO A 264 4.12 -11.78 13.30
N VAL A 265 4.71 -11.68 12.10
CA VAL A 265 5.31 -12.82 11.40
C VAL A 265 6.44 -13.47 12.22
N ILE A 266 7.13 -12.71 13.08
CA ILE A 266 8.20 -13.22 13.97
C ILE A 266 7.67 -14.28 14.94
N LEU A 267 6.41 -14.16 15.37
CA LEU A 267 5.79 -15.13 16.28
C LEU A 267 5.72 -16.54 15.68
N PHE A 268 5.82 -16.66 14.36
CA PHE A 268 5.76 -17.93 13.64
C PHE A 268 7.12 -18.59 13.44
N ILE A 269 8.23 -17.94 13.78
CA ILE A 269 9.57 -18.53 13.75
C ILE A 269 9.68 -19.76 14.68
N PRO A 270 9.24 -19.72 15.96
CA PRO A 270 9.36 -20.86 16.86
C PRO A 270 8.32 -21.98 16.60
N TYR A 271 7.50 -21.89 15.54
CA TYR A 271 6.44 -22.88 15.31
C TYR A 271 6.97 -24.28 14.96
N TYR A 272 8.26 -24.45 14.73
CA TYR A 272 8.89 -25.66 14.19
C TYR A 272 10.24 -25.97 14.80
#